data_AF-A0A952BYJ4-F1
#
_entry.id   AF-A0A952BYJ4-F1
#
_cell.length_a   1.000
_cell.length_b   1.000
_cell.length_c   1.000
_cell.angle_alpha   90.00
_cell.angle_beta   90.00
_cell.angle_gamma   90.00
#
_symmetry.space_group_name_H-M   'P 1'
#
loop_
_entity.id
_entity.type
_entity.pdbx_description
1 polymer ?
#
loop_
_entity_poly.entity_id
_entity_poly.type
_entity_poly.pdbx_seq_one_letter_code
_entity_poly.pdbx_strand_id
1 'polypeptide(L)'
;MRRLRWTVSIVLAVVFVSTGVVAQEDDPFAFYEGIETSRAEDGGFVLGSPDAPVTVVVFADFMCPHCQTYVETTHEFIDTFVRDGQARLEYRLYPIVNPTYSALTAQWAECVEVQRDGAFWPAHDMLYNLAHAGEVGPDTPETLAETLGLDVEKLDACAADAAQYVTDLELGASLGVSGTPATAVRLEDGTLGWPFLRDQIFNRGGLPLDLLTEIIEAEDVSSLVMVPSPLLASLVTEDAACANPCWRGIVPGETLLTDALEIIRQDRQHVEITETSAGELDALTWRRFDSRLNEPNYIIANAEGAVDVISLVDISDYGLGEVVENLGDPAQAIGFGTEDGSAILYMIYPDIATVVMVLTAPDELLNEDSLVVGAQYLSSEALATFLEDADAVAWTGYDGFDDYLR
;
A
#
# COMPACT_ATOMS: atom_id res chain seq x y z
N MET A 1 92.21 18.75 48.84
CA MET A 1 92.13 17.98 47.57
C MET A 1 91.77 16.53 47.87
N ARG A 2 90.53 16.12 47.61
CA ARG A 2 90.14 14.86 46.93
C ARG A 2 88.61 14.79 46.91
N ARG A 3 88.05 14.75 45.70
CA ARG A 3 86.62 14.83 45.39
C ARG A 3 85.95 13.48 45.62
N LEU A 4 84.77 13.52 46.27
CA LEU A 4 83.88 12.39 46.51
C LEU A 4 83.03 12.16 45.24
N ARG A 5 83.13 11.00 44.59
CA ARG A 5 82.27 10.61 43.46
C ARG A 5 81.16 9.72 44.00
N TRP A 6 79.93 10.24 44.04
CA TRP A 6 78.72 9.45 44.24
C TRP A 6 78.21 9.02 42.87
N THR A 7 78.21 7.72 42.60
CA THR A 7 77.50 7.13 41.45
C THR A 7 76.08 6.83 41.89
N VAL A 8 75.12 7.62 41.41
CA VAL A 8 73.68 7.35 41.53
C VAL A 8 73.28 6.49 40.34
N SER A 9 72.95 5.22 40.59
CA SER A 9 72.30 4.35 39.59
C SER A 9 70.79 4.59 39.67
N ILE A 10 70.23 5.23 38.63
CA ILE A 10 68.79 5.40 38.46
C ILE A 10 68.25 4.11 37.80
N VAL A 11 67.44 3.35 38.54
CA VAL A 11 66.64 2.27 37.96
C VAL A 11 65.36 2.90 37.42
N LEU A 12 65.23 2.98 36.09
CA LEU A 12 64.03 3.39 35.39
C LEU A 12 63.01 2.24 35.44
N ALA A 13 62.00 2.36 36.30
CA ALA A 13 60.80 1.54 36.21
C ALA A 13 59.95 2.05 35.05
N VAL A 14 59.90 1.28 33.96
CA VAL A 14 58.99 1.53 32.84
C VAL A 14 57.60 1.07 33.28
N VAL A 15 56.74 2.03 33.61
CA VAL A 15 55.30 1.79 33.77
C VAL A 15 54.70 1.75 32.37
N PHE A 16 54.35 0.56 31.89
CA PHE A 16 53.47 0.41 30.73
C PHE A 16 52.06 0.83 31.17
N VAL A 17 51.68 2.07 30.84
CA VAL A 17 50.27 2.44 30.82
C VAL A 17 49.73 1.86 29.52
N SER A 18 49.08 0.69 29.61
CA SER A 18 48.24 0.21 28.52
C SER A 18 47.08 1.18 28.39
N THR A 19 47.16 2.10 27.43
CA THR A 19 45.96 2.75 26.91
C THR A 19 45.13 1.67 26.25
N GLY A 20 44.26 1.03 27.02
CA GLY A 20 43.13 0.31 26.47
C GLY A 20 42.30 1.34 25.74
N VAL A 21 42.44 1.40 24.42
CA VAL A 21 41.32 1.81 23.58
C VAL A 21 40.34 0.67 23.74
N VAL A 22 39.41 0.82 24.69
CA VAL A 22 38.15 0.09 24.66
C VAL A 22 37.54 0.55 23.34
N ALA A 23 37.42 -0.35 22.36
CA ALA A 23 36.49 -0.14 21.27
C ALA A 23 35.15 0.09 21.97
N GLN A 24 34.66 1.32 21.91
CA GLN A 24 33.30 1.61 22.34
C GLN A 24 32.44 0.83 21.37
N GLU A 25 31.94 -0.33 21.81
CA GLU A 25 30.82 -0.97 21.13
C GLU A 25 29.71 0.07 21.18
N ASP A 26 29.41 0.65 20.02
CA ASP A 26 28.33 1.62 19.90
C ASP A 26 27.05 0.89 20.31
N ASP A 27 26.48 1.29 21.46
CA ASP A 27 25.26 0.70 21.99
C ASP A 27 24.15 0.83 20.94
N PRO A 28 23.65 -0.28 20.37
CA PRO A 28 22.69 -0.24 19.26
C PRO A 28 21.35 0.40 19.66
N PHE A 29 21.09 0.56 20.97
CA PHE A 29 19.88 1.20 21.49
C PHE A 29 20.03 2.72 21.69
N ALA A 30 21.24 3.26 21.66
CA ALA A 30 21.51 4.64 22.10
C ALA A 30 20.72 5.70 21.31
N PHE A 31 20.53 5.51 20.00
CA PHE A 31 19.78 6.46 19.18
C PHE A 31 18.29 6.52 19.56
N TYR A 32 17.71 5.38 19.94
CA TYR A 32 16.28 5.24 20.24
C TYR A 32 15.95 5.48 21.72
N GLU A 33 16.97 5.72 22.56
CA GLU A 33 16.77 5.93 24.00
C GLU A 33 15.81 7.10 24.27
N GLY A 34 14.78 6.84 25.08
CA GLY A 34 13.79 7.82 25.49
C GLY A 34 12.67 8.08 24.48
N ILE A 35 12.65 7.39 23.34
CA ILE A 35 11.52 7.41 22.40
C ILE A 35 10.62 6.21 22.68
N GLU A 36 9.31 6.43 22.74
CA GLU A 36 8.34 5.36 22.98
C GLU A 36 8.23 4.42 21.76
N THR A 37 8.17 3.12 22.01
CA THR A 37 7.94 2.08 21.00
C THR A 37 6.61 1.40 21.25
N SER A 38 5.88 1.07 20.19
CA SER A 38 4.61 0.35 20.28
C SER A 38 4.31 -0.41 18.99
N ARG A 39 3.17 -1.10 18.94
CA ARG A 39 2.65 -1.74 17.73
C ARG A 39 1.29 -1.13 17.38
N ALA A 40 1.04 -0.93 16.09
CA ALA A 40 -0.29 -0.62 15.58
C ALA A 40 -1.25 -1.80 15.84
N GLU A 41 -2.56 -1.58 15.72
CA GLU A 41 -3.58 -2.61 16.01
C GLU A 41 -3.40 -3.89 15.18
N ASP A 42 -3.00 -3.73 13.93
CA ASP A 42 -2.68 -4.79 12.96
C ASP A 42 -1.20 -5.18 12.96
N GLY A 43 -0.41 -4.66 13.91
CA GLY A 43 0.96 -5.09 14.17
C GLY A 43 2.07 -4.31 13.45
N GLY A 44 1.80 -3.17 12.79
CA GLY A 44 2.88 -2.28 12.33
C GLY A 44 3.81 -1.81 13.47
N PHE A 45 5.08 -1.54 13.21
CA PHE A 45 6.05 -1.14 14.24
C PHE A 45 6.06 0.38 14.39
N VAL A 46 5.78 0.90 15.58
CA VAL A 46 5.60 2.33 15.81
C VAL A 46 6.69 2.88 16.73
N LEU A 47 7.21 4.04 16.39
CA LEU A 47 8.14 4.85 17.17
C LEU A 47 7.57 6.25 17.35
N GLY A 48 7.54 6.74 18.59
CA GLY A 48 7.06 8.07 18.94
C GLY A 48 5.89 8.06 19.92
N SER A 49 5.55 9.25 20.41
CA SER A 49 4.47 9.46 21.37
C SER A 49 3.11 8.99 20.82
N PRO A 50 2.28 8.27 21.59
CA PRO A 50 0.92 7.91 21.19
C PRO A 50 0.02 9.13 21.00
N ASP A 51 0.37 10.27 21.62
CA ASP A 51 -0.36 11.54 21.53
C ASP A 51 0.07 12.40 20.32
N ALA A 52 1.01 11.94 19.48
CA ALA A 52 1.42 12.70 18.30
C ALA A 52 0.27 12.73 17.26
N PRO A 53 -0.02 13.89 16.65
CA PRO A 53 -1.20 14.08 15.79
C PRO A 53 -1.10 13.39 14.42
N VAL A 54 0.11 13.05 13.98
CA VAL A 54 0.37 12.49 12.64
C VAL A 54 1.29 11.30 12.77
N THR A 55 1.00 10.24 12.02
CA THR A 55 1.91 9.11 11.82
C THR A 55 2.36 9.05 10.37
N VAL A 56 3.66 9.10 10.14
CA VAL A 56 4.27 8.78 8.84
C VAL A 56 4.46 7.28 8.76
N VAL A 57 3.83 6.64 7.77
CA VAL A 57 3.89 5.19 7.57
C VAL A 57 4.85 4.88 6.42
N VAL A 58 5.82 4.00 6.63
CA VAL A 58 6.82 3.62 5.64
C VAL A 58 6.72 2.13 5.34
N PHE A 59 6.33 1.80 4.10
CA PHE A 59 6.42 0.44 3.57
C PHE A 59 7.80 0.24 2.96
N ALA A 60 8.57 -0.70 3.50
CA ALA A 60 9.94 -0.88 3.06
C ALA A 60 10.45 -2.33 3.18
N ASP A 61 11.49 -2.61 2.40
CA ASP A 61 12.19 -3.89 2.30
C ASP A 61 13.66 -3.68 2.63
N PHE A 62 14.21 -4.47 3.56
CA PHE A 62 15.63 -4.41 3.94
C PHE A 62 16.57 -4.66 2.76
N MET A 63 16.14 -5.45 1.77
CA MET A 63 16.93 -5.78 0.58
C MET A 63 16.77 -4.77 -0.56
N CYS A 64 15.93 -3.73 -0.39
CA CYS A 64 15.76 -2.68 -1.40
C CYS A 64 16.89 -1.63 -1.34
N PRO A 65 17.66 -1.41 -2.42
CA PRO A 65 18.72 -0.41 -2.43
C PRO A 65 18.24 1.01 -2.14
N HIS A 66 17.03 1.37 -2.59
CA HIS A 66 16.46 2.69 -2.30
C HIS A 66 16.05 2.84 -0.84
N CYS A 67 15.57 1.77 -0.20
CA CYS A 67 15.27 1.78 1.24
C CYS A 67 16.55 1.93 2.07
N GLN A 68 17.63 1.25 1.67
CA GLN A 68 18.94 1.35 2.33
C GLN A 68 19.49 2.79 2.34
N THR A 69 19.21 3.60 1.32
CA THR A 69 19.56 5.03 1.32
C THR A 69 18.54 5.87 2.08
N TYR A 70 17.26 5.49 2.03
CA TYR A 70 16.19 6.24 2.68
C TYR A 70 16.27 6.26 4.21
N VAL A 71 16.95 5.28 4.82
CA VAL A 71 17.17 5.23 6.28
C VAL A 71 17.78 6.53 6.84
N GLU A 72 18.63 7.22 6.07
CA GLU A 72 19.20 8.52 6.45
C GLU A 72 18.10 9.57 6.66
N THR A 73 17.14 9.64 5.72
CA THR A 73 15.98 10.55 5.84
C THR A 73 15.08 10.15 7.01
N THR A 74 14.89 8.85 7.24
CA THR A 74 14.13 8.35 8.39
C THR A 74 14.78 8.76 9.71
N HIS A 75 16.11 8.67 9.84
CA HIS A 75 16.82 9.13 11.04
C HIS A 75 16.69 10.64 11.25
N GLU A 76 16.84 11.45 10.20
CA GLU A 76 16.63 12.90 10.28
C GLU A 76 15.18 13.24 10.70
N PHE A 77 14.20 12.51 10.19
CA PHE A 77 12.79 12.66 10.58
C PHE A 77 12.57 12.29 12.06
N ILE A 78 13.19 11.22 12.53
CA ILE A 78 13.10 10.79 13.93
C ILE A 78 13.64 11.87 14.87
N ASP A 79 14.83 12.39 14.59
CA ASP A 79 15.46 13.41 15.43
C ASP A 79 14.73 14.75 15.39
N THR A 80 14.10 15.09 14.26
CA THR A 80 13.42 16.38 14.10
C THR A 80 12.00 16.39 14.65
N PHE A 81 11.24 15.31 14.46
CA PHE A 81 9.78 15.32 14.71
C PHE A 81 9.32 14.24 15.69
N VAL A 82 9.88 13.02 15.61
CA VAL A 82 9.42 11.91 16.44
C VAL A 82 9.87 12.08 17.89
N ARG A 83 11.13 12.46 18.10
CA ARG A 83 11.70 12.67 19.43
C ARG A 83 11.02 13.81 20.20
N ASP A 84 10.58 14.84 19.48
CA ASP A 84 9.87 15.99 20.04
C ASP A 84 8.36 15.76 20.19
N GLY A 85 7.86 14.56 19.84
CA GLY A 85 6.44 14.19 19.96
C GLY A 85 5.53 14.88 18.95
N GLN A 86 6.09 15.44 17.88
CA GLN A 86 5.32 16.10 16.81
C GLN A 86 4.76 15.10 15.80
N ALA A 87 5.40 13.93 15.66
CA ALA A 87 4.96 12.87 14.78
C ALA A 87 5.29 11.48 15.35
N ARG A 88 4.68 10.45 14.76
CA ARG A 88 5.09 9.05 14.88
C ARG A 88 5.68 8.55 13.57
N LEU A 89 6.57 7.59 13.66
CA LEU A 89 7.00 6.78 12.53
C LEU A 89 6.42 5.38 12.70
N GLU A 90 5.74 4.89 11.68
CA GLU A 90 5.23 3.52 11.60
C GLU A 90 5.94 2.79 10.45
N TYR A 91 6.59 1.67 10.73
CA TYR A 91 7.26 0.85 9.73
C TYR A 91 6.41 -0.37 9.39
N ARG A 92 6.30 -0.65 8.08
CA ARG A 92 5.59 -1.78 7.49
C ARG A 92 6.55 -2.65 6.70
N LEU A 93 6.64 -3.93 7.08
CA LEU A 93 7.49 -4.93 6.45
C LEU A 93 6.92 -5.28 5.07
N TYR A 94 7.55 -4.82 3.99
CA TYR A 94 7.05 -5.01 2.62
C TYR A 94 8.07 -5.75 1.71
N PRO A 95 8.31 -7.05 1.96
CA PRO A 95 9.43 -7.81 1.39
C PRO A 95 9.18 -8.25 -0.08
N ILE A 96 9.38 -7.35 -1.03
CA ILE A 96 9.06 -7.57 -2.46
C ILE A 96 10.28 -7.64 -3.41
N VAL A 97 11.49 -7.35 -2.94
CA VAL A 97 12.65 -7.10 -3.81
C VAL A 97 13.52 -8.34 -4.03
N ASN A 98 13.86 -9.06 -2.96
CA ASN A 98 14.77 -10.20 -3.01
C ASN A 98 14.04 -11.49 -2.63
N PRO A 99 13.93 -12.48 -3.54
CA PRO A 99 13.16 -13.70 -3.29
C PRO A 99 13.76 -14.61 -2.23
N THR A 100 15.03 -14.42 -1.86
CA THR A 100 15.72 -15.23 -0.85
C THR A 100 15.64 -14.60 0.53
N TYR A 101 15.94 -13.30 0.63
CA TYR A 101 16.24 -12.66 1.93
C TYR A 101 15.23 -11.60 2.38
N SER A 102 14.35 -11.11 1.50
CA SER A 102 13.40 -10.07 1.91
C SER A 102 12.45 -10.59 3.00
N ALA A 103 11.85 -11.77 2.81
CA ALA A 103 10.97 -12.36 3.82
C ALA A 103 11.72 -12.74 5.09
N LEU A 104 12.92 -13.34 4.97
CA LEU A 104 13.73 -13.75 6.14
C LEU A 104 14.11 -12.55 7.02
N THR A 105 14.54 -11.44 6.43
CA THR A 105 14.90 -10.24 7.19
C THR A 105 13.68 -9.61 7.88
N ALA A 106 12.51 -9.63 7.23
CA ALA A 106 11.25 -9.22 7.84
C ALA A 106 10.87 -10.10 9.04
N GLN A 107 10.99 -11.42 8.91
CA GLN A 107 10.72 -12.39 9.98
C GLN A 107 11.67 -12.23 11.17
N TRP A 108 12.97 -12.04 10.92
CA TRP A 108 13.92 -11.76 11.99
C TRP A 108 13.62 -10.43 12.70
N ALA A 109 13.29 -9.37 11.95
CA ALA A 109 12.91 -8.08 12.52
C ALA A 109 11.65 -8.18 13.41
N GLU A 110 10.66 -8.98 13.03
CA GLU A 110 9.51 -9.27 13.88
C GLU A 110 9.92 -9.98 15.17
N CYS A 111 10.76 -11.00 15.06
CA CYS A 111 11.08 -11.87 16.18
C CYS A 111 12.06 -11.28 17.20
N VAL A 112 12.92 -10.33 16.81
CA VAL A 112 13.71 -9.58 17.80
C VAL A 112 12.80 -8.79 18.74
N GLU A 113 11.70 -8.21 18.23
CA GLU A 113 10.73 -7.46 19.02
C GLU A 113 9.95 -8.37 19.97
N VAL A 114 9.54 -9.56 19.48
CA VAL A 114 8.89 -10.59 20.30
C VAL A 114 9.78 -10.99 21.50
N GLN A 115 11.10 -11.05 21.29
CA GLN A 115 12.03 -11.50 22.31
C GLN A 115 12.46 -10.38 23.27
N ARG A 116 12.56 -9.15 22.77
CA ARG A 116 12.94 -7.96 23.54
C ARG A 116 12.19 -6.75 23.00
N ASP A 117 11.29 -6.23 23.81
CA ASP A 117 10.54 -4.99 23.56
C ASP A 117 11.49 -3.83 23.17
N GLY A 118 11.17 -3.15 22.07
CA GLY A 118 11.97 -2.07 21.50
C GLY A 118 13.23 -2.51 20.74
N ALA A 119 13.47 -3.80 20.54
CA ALA A 119 14.62 -4.29 19.78
C ALA A 119 14.44 -4.21 18.25
N PHE A 120 13.22 -4.00 17.76
CA PHE A 120 12.96 -3.82 16.33
C PHE A 120 13.79 -2.70 15.71
N TRP A 121 13.83 -1.50 16.32
CA TRP A 121 14.47 -0.32 15.71
C TRP A 121 16.01 -0.42 15.62
N PRO A 122 16.71 -0.89 16.66
CA PRO A 122 18.12 -1.26 16.53
C PRO A 122 18.36 -2.34 15.47
N ALA A 123 17.52 -3.39 15.43
CA ALA A 123 17.66 -4.45 14.44
C ALA A 123 17.37 -3.96 13.01
N HIS A 124 16.44 -3.02 12.85
CA HIS A 124 16.12 -2.37 11.58
C HIS A 124 17.37 -1.70 10.99
N ASP A 125 18.10 -0.93 11.79
CA ASP A 125 19.34 -0.30 11.35
C ASP A 125 20.43 -1.34 11.04
N MET A 126 20.55 -2.37 11.90
CA MET A 126 21.49 -3.47 11.65
C MET A 126 21.19 -4.21 10.34
N LEU A 127 19.93 -4.52 10.06
CA LEU A 127 19.50 -5.23 8.86
C LEU A 127 19.77 -4.41 7.60
N TYR A 128 19.51 -3.09 7.62
CA TYR A 128 19.89 -2.23 6.51
C TYR A 128 21.41 -2.14 6.31
N ASN A 129 22.19 -2.06 7.39
CA ASN A 129 23.65 -2.04 7.32
C ASN A 129 24.21 -3.35 6.74
N LEU A 130 23.72 -4.50 7.21
CA LEU A 130 24.08 -5.81 6.65
C LEU A 130 23.69 -5.93 5.18
N ALA A 131 22.49 -5.45 4.81
CA ALA A 131 22.02 -5.51 3.43
C ALA A 131 22.86 -4.61 2.51
N HIS A 132 23.23 -3.42 2.97
CA HIS A 132 24.11 -2.50 2.27
C HIS A 132 25.53 -3.07 2.07
N ALA A 133 26.04 -3.77 3.09
CA ALA A 133 27.34 -4.46 3.02
C ALA A 133 27.31 -5.74 2.17
N GLY A 134 26.12 -6.23 1.81
CA GLY A 134 25.95 -7.53 1.14
C GLY A 134 26.20 -8.73 2.06
N GLU A 135 25.98 -8.55 3.36
CA GLU A 135 26.28 -9.50 4.43
C GLU A 135 25.04 -10.21 4.98
N VAL A 136 23.84 -9.88 4.48
CA VAL A 136 22.62 -10.65 4.79
C VAL A 136 22.76 -12.09 4.29
N GLY A 137 22.69 -13.03 5.23
CA GLY A 137 22.89 -14.45 4.97
C GLY A 137 22.54 -15.34 6.17
N PRO A 138 22.93 -16.62 6.14
CA PRO A 138 22.65 -17.58 7.22
C PRO A 138 23.14 -17.16 8.61
N ASP A 139 24.18 -16.34 8.70
CA ASP A 139 24.78 -15.89 9.97
C ASP A 139 24.10 -14.62 10.54
N THR A 140 23.08 -14.08 9.84
CA THR A 140 22.33 -12.88 10.28
C THR A 140 21.69 -13.05 11.65
N PRO A 141 21.01 -14.19 11.97
CA PRO A 141 20.39 -14.38 13.29
C PRO A 141 21.41 -14.37 14.42
N GLU A 142 22.58 -14.98 14.22
CA GLU A 142 23.68 -14.97 15.19
C GLU A 142 24.18 -13.55 15.42
N THR A 143 24.39 -12.79 14.34
CA THR A 143 24.82 -11.39 14.41
C THR A 143 23.82 -10.50 15.17
N LEU A 144 22.53 -10.63 14.88
CA LEU A 144 21.47 -9.92 15.59
C LEU A 144 21.43 -10.32 17.06
N ALA A 145 21.51 -11.62 17.35
CA ALA A 145 21.41 -12.13 18.71
C ALA A 145 22.59 -11.72 19.59
N GLU A 146 23.81 -11.80 19.07
CA GLU A 146 25.02 -11.35 19.78
C GLU A 146 24.94 -9.85 20.12
N THR A 147 24.57 -9.02 19.15
CA THR A 147 24.58 -7.56 19.29
C THR A 147 23.44 -7.07 20.20
N LEU A 148 22.26 -7.67 20.10
CA LEU A 148 21.06 -7.24 20.84
C LEU A 148 20.88 -7.99 22.17
N GLY A 149 21.78 -8.94 22.49
CA GLY A 149 21.73 -9.75 23.71
C GLY A 149 20.55 -10.73 23.73
N LEU A 150 20.26 -11.34 22.59
CA LEU A 150 19.16 -12.26 22.39
C LEU A 150 19.63 -13.72 22.37
N ASP A 151 18.68 -14.65 22.36
CA ASP A 151 18.92 -16.09 22.22
C ASP A 151 18.60 -16.49 20.77
N VAL A 152 19.64 -16.90 20.04
CA VAL A 152 19.55 -17.21 18.60
C VAL A 152 18.63 -18.39 18.30
N GLU A 153 18.58 -19.42 19.16
CA GLU A 153 17.70 -20.57 18.96
C GLU A 153 16.22 -20.15 19.04
N LYS A 154 15.90 -19.22 19.95
CA LYS A 154 14.55 -18.65 20.05
C LYS A 154 14.21 -17.71 18.88
N LEU A 155 15.19 -16.94 18.42
CA LEU A 155 15.03 -16.07 17.25
C LEU A 155 14.70 -16.89 16.01
N ASP A 156 15.47 -17.94 15.74
CA ASP A 156 15.25 -18.85 14.61
C ASP A 156 13.91 -19.60 14.71
N ALA A 157 13.57 -20.09 15.92
CA ALA A 157 12.31 -20.77 16.14
C ALA A 157 11.10 -19.85 15.91
N CYS A 158 11.18 -18.58 16.33
CA CYS A 158 10.14 -17.60 16.07
C CYS A 158 10.03 -17.27 14.57
N ALA A 159 11.17 -17.05 13.91
CA ALA A 159 11.18 -16.61 12.51
C ALA A 159 10.54 -17.62 11.55
N ALA A 160 10.52 -18.91 11.92
CA ALA A 160 9.89 -19.96 11.14
C ALA A 160 8.36 -19.79 10.97
N ASP A 161 7.70 -19.15 11.95
CA ASP A 161 6.25 -18.94 11.97
C ASP A 161 5.87 -17.44 11.87
N ALA A 162 6.86 -16.54 11.83
CA ALA A 162 6.67 -15.10 11.73
C ALA A 162 6.02 -14.72 10.39
N ALA A 163 4.98 -13.89 10.49
CA ALA A 163 4.06 -13.61 9.38
C ALA A 163 3.52 -12.18 9.37
N GLN A 164 4.05 -11.26 10.20
CA GLN A 164 3.61 -9.85 10.20
C GLN A 164 3.68 -9.23 8.79
N TYR A 165 4.70 -9.61 8.02
CA TYR A 165 4.88 -9.12 6.66
C TYR A 165 3.71 -9.48 5.73
N VAL A 166 2.94 -10.54 6.00
CA VAL A 166 1.76 -10.91 5.21
C VAL A 166 0.66 -9.87 5.40
N THR A 167 0.38 -9.50 6.65
CA THR A 167 -0.58 -8.44 6.98
C THR A 167 -0.14 -7.09 6.42
N ASP A 168 1.17 -6.77 6.49
CA ASP A 168 1.70 -5.53 5.93
C ASP A 168 1.68 -5.52 4.38
N LEU A 169 1.85 -6.68 3.73
CA LEU A 169 1.68 -6.85 2.29
C LEU A 169 0.23 -6.61 1.87
N GLU A 170 -0.73 -7.18 2.60
CA GLU A 170 -2.17 -6.99 2.35
C GLU A 170 -2.57 -5.51 2.48
N LEU A 171 -2.14 -4.84 3.55
CA LEU A 171 -2.39 -3.41 3.77
C LEU A 171 -1.75 -2.55 2.66
N GLY A 172 -0.50 -2.83 2.28
CA GLY A 172 0.13 -2.08 1.20
C GLY A 172 -0.55 -2.34 -0.15
N ALA A 173 -1.00 -3.58 -0.38
CA ALA A 173 -1.74 -3.95 -1.58
C ALA A 173 -3.08 -3.20 -1.69
N SER A 174 -3.82 -3.03 -0.59
CA SER A 174 -5.08 -2.29 -0.56
C SER A 174 -4.91 -0.78 -0.80
N LEU A 175 -3.71 -0.23 -0.55
CA LEU A 175 -3.36 1.17 -0.86
C LEU A 175 -2.74 1.35 -2.25
N GLY A 176 -2.46 0.27 -2.97
CA GLY A 176 -1.77 0.30 -4.26
C GLY A 176 -0.25 0.48 -4.16
N VAL A 177 0.39 0.07 -3.07
CA VAL A 177 1.86 0.07 -2.92
C VAL A 177 2.48 -0.83 -3.98
N SER A 178 3.14 -0.23 -4.97
CA SER A 178 3.75 -0.94 -6.10
C SER A 178 5.29 -0.97 -6.05
N GLY A 179 5.91 -0.51 -4.95
CA GLY A 179 7.36 -0.39 -4.82
C GLY A 179 7.77 0.09 -3.44
N THR A 180 9.06 -0.09 -3.11
CA THR A 180 9.63 0.34 -1.83
C THR A 180 10.84 1.27 -2.04
N PRO A 181 11.06 2.26 -1.15
CA PRO A 181 10.15 2.65 -0.06
C PRO A 181 8.86 3.27 -0.61
N ALA A 182 7.79 3.25 0.18
CA ALA A 182 6.60 4.04 -0.06
C ALA A 182 6.16 4.69 1.25
N THR A 183 5.95 6.01 1.21
CA THR A 183 5.55 6.79 2.39
C THR A 183 4.09 7.20 2.31
N ALA A 184 3.30 6.77 3.30
CA ALA A 184 1.91 7.14 3.50
C ALA A 184 1.75 7.95 4.80
N VAL A 185 0.57 8.51 5.02
CA VAL A 185 0.23 9.29 6.22
C VAL A 185 -1.02 8.69 6.86
N ARG A 186 -0.92 8.38 8.15
CA ARG A 186 -2.06 8.00 8.98
C ARG A 186 -2.47 9.18 9.85
N LEU A 187 -3.74 9.57 9.73
CA LEU A 187 -4.38 10.63 10.50
C LEU A 187 -4.74 10.13 11.92
N GLU A 188 -5.10 11.05 12.81
CA GLU A 188 -5.48 10.76 14.19
C GLU A 188 -6.68 9.80 14.29
N ASP A 189 -7.61 9.86 13.35
CA ASP A 189 -8.78 8.97 13.28
C ASP A 189 -8.47 7.56 12.72
N GLY A 190 -7.20 7.29 12.40
CA GLY A 190 -6.72 6.02 11.86
C GLY A 190 -6.74 5.94 10.33
N THR A 191 -7.34 6.93 9.64
CA THR A 191 -7.41 6.98 8.19
C THR A 191 -6.01 7.02 7.58
N LEU A 192 -5.74 6.11 6.65
CA LEU A 192 -4.46 5.98 5.96
C LEU A 192 -4.61 6.41 4.50
N GLY A 193 -3.72 7.28 4.05
CA GLY A 193 -3.72 7.74 2.67
C GLY A 193 -2.36 8.22 2.18
N TRP A 194 -2.34 8.68 0.94
CA TRP A 194 -1.13 9.15 0.27
C TRP A 194 -0.95 10.66 0.45
N PRO A 195 0.28 11.14 0.68
CA PRO A 195 0.59 12.55 0.62
C PRO A 195 0.19 13.15 -0.73
N PHE A 196 -0.57 14.23 -0.69
CA PHE A 196 -0.93 15.09 -1.82
C PHE A 196 -0.31 16.46 -1.61
N LEU A 197 0.83 16.69 -2.24
CA LEU A 197 1.61 17.91 -2.09
C LEU A 197 1.91 18.48 -3.48
N ARG A 198 1.88 19.81 -3.61
CA ARG A 198 2.29 20.50 -4.84
C ARG A 198 1.55 19.96 -6.10
N ASP A 199 0.26 19.70 -5.97
CA ASP A 199 -0.64 19.12 -6.99
C ASP A 199 -0.21 17.73 -7.50
N GLN A 200 0.51 16.96 -6.67
CA GLN A 200 1.00 15.63 -6.99
C GLN A 200 0.70 14.65 -5.85
N ILE A 201 0.37 13.41 -6.22
CA ILE A 201 0.27 12.29 -5.28
C ILE A 201 1.64 11.64 -5.15
N PHE A 202 2.07 11.42 -3.91
CA PHE A 202 3.29 10.68 -3.60
C PHE A 202 2.93 9.27 -3.11
N ASN A 203 2.70 8.35 -4.05
CA ASN A 203 2.38 6.94 -3.77
C ASN A 203 3.54 5.98 -4.05
N ARG A 204 4.72 6.50 -4.38
CA ARG A 204 5.93 5.74 -4.69
C ARG A 204 7.16 6.48 -4.19
N GLY A 205 8.12 5.72 -3.68
CA GLY A 205 9.34 6.29 -3.12
C GLY A 205 9.16 6.77 -1.68
N GLY A 206 10.30 7.00 -1.05
CA GLY A 206 10.37 7.64 0.26
C GLY A 206 10.25 9.15 0.09
N LEU A 207 9.51 9.80 0.97
CA LEU A 207 9.42 11.26 0.97
C LEU A 207 10.69 11.90 1.57
N PRO A 208 11.33 12.87 0.90
CA PRO A 208 12.40 13.66 1.48
C PRO A 208 11.91 14.48 2.68
N LEU A 209 12.84 14.87 3.55
CA LEU A 209 12.53 15.58 4.79
C LEU A 209 11.77 16.89 4.58
N ASP A 210 12.00 17.62 3.48
CA ASP A 210 11.28 18.88 3.20
C ASP A 210 9.78 18.64 2.97
N LEU A 211 9.42 17.57 2.25
CA LEU A 211 8.02 17.20 2.04
C LEU A 211 7.38 16.63 3.31
N LEU A 212 8.13 15.87 4.11
CA LEU A 212 7.67 15.44 5.43
C LEU A 212 7.39 16.65 6.34
N THR A 213 8.28 17.65 6.32
CA THR A 213 8.11 18.89 7.09
C THR A 213 6.84 19.63 6.68
N GLU A 214 6.56 19.76 5.37
CA GLU A 214 5.30 20.36 4.88
C GLU A 214 4.05 19.65 5.43
N ILE A 215 4.09 18.33 5.60
CA ILE A 215 2.97 17.55 6.17
C ILE A 215 2.84 17.82 7.67
N ILE A 216 3.94 17.71 8.42
CA ILE A 216 3.90 17.84 9.89
C ILE A 216 3.56 19.27 10.34
N GLU A 217 4.01 20.29 9.61
CA GLU A 217 3.75 21.69 9.92
C GLU A 217 2.41 22.20 9.39
N ALA A 218 1.63 21.37 8.69
CA ALA A 218 0.34 21.77 8.14
C ALA A 218 -0.70 22.05 9.23
N GLU A 219 -1.46 23.13 9.08
CA GLU A 219 -2.61 23.42 9.96
C GLU A 219 -3.71 22.36 9.83
N ASP A 220 -3.87 21.80 8.63
CA ASP A 220 -4.84 20.75 8.31
C ASP A 220 -4.18 19.67 7.45
N VAL A 221 -3.65 18.66 8.12
CA VAL A 221 -2.98 17.51 7.51
C VAL A 221 -3.95 16.72 6.62
N SER A 222 -5.23 16.65 6.98
CA SER A 222 -6.22 15.90 6.21
C SER A 222 -6.39 16.44 4.78
N SER A 223 -6.21 17.76 4.60
CA SER A 223 -6.26 18.39 3.27
C SER A 223 -5.10 17.96 2.34
N LEU A 224 -4.00 17.50 2.93
CA LEU A 224 -2.77 17.01 2.28
C LEU A 224 -2.75 15.49 2.17
N VAL A 225 -3.79 14.79 2.61
CA VAL A 225 -3.89 13.33 2.50
C VAL A 225 -4.97 12.99 1.50
N MET A 226 -4.59 12.27 0.45
CA MET A 226 -5.52 11.66 -0.48
C MET A 226 -5.78 10.22 -0.01
N VAL A 227 -7.02 9.95 0.37
CA VAL A 227 -7.46 8.62 0.80
C VAL A 227 -7.90 7.83 -0.43
N PRO A 228 -7.29 6.67 -0.72
CA PRO A 228 -7.75 5.81 -1.80
C PRO A 228 -9.21 5.42 -1.58
N SER A 229 -10.03 5.52 -2.63
CA SER A 229 -11.43 5.11 -2.62
C SER A 229 -11.65 4.12 -3.76
N PRO A 230 -12.05 2.86 -3.46
CA PRO A 230 -12.25 1.85 -4.49
C PRO A 230 -13.21 2.32 -5.59
N LEU A 231 -12.81 2.14 -6.84
CA LEU A 231 -13.54 2.60 -8.02
C LEU A 231 -14.96 2.02 -8.08
N LEU A 232 -15.08 0.77 -7.66
CA LEU A 232 -16.31 -0.04 -7.70
C LEU A 232 -17.06 -0.05 -6.36
N ALA A 233 -16.71 0.83 -5.41
CA ALA A 233 -17.40 0.92 -4.12
C ALA A 233 -18.92 1.15 -4.24
N SER A 234 -19.37 1.81 -5.32
CA SER A 234 -20.80 2.05 -5.58
C SER A 234 -21.60 0.77 -5.86
N LEU A 235 -20.94 -0.37 -6.09
CA LEU A 235 -21.63 -1.65 -6.25
C LEU A 235 -22.06 -2.28 -4.93
N VAL A 236 -21.40 -1.92 -3.82
CA VAL A 236 -21.62 -2.53 -2.50
C VAL A 236 -22.06 -1.52 -1.44
N THR A 237 -22.07 -0.23 -1.78
CA THR A 237 -22.51 0.86 -0.90
C THR A 237 -23.50 1.76 -1.64
N GLU A 238 -24.44 2.36 -0.91
CA GLU A 238 -25.30 3.41 -1.49
C GLU A 238 -24.46 4.64 -1.83
N ASP A 239 -24.46 5.07 -3.09
CA ASP A 239 -23.82 6.32 -3.50
C ASP A 239 -24.64 7.51 -2.96
N ALA A 240 -24.03 8.29 -2.08
CA ALA A 240 -24.66 9.46 -1.46
C ALA A 240 -24.99 10.58 -2.48
N ALA A 241 -24.34 10.58 -3.66
CA ALA A 241 -24.55 11.60 -4.68
C ALA A 241 -25.83 11.35 -5.51
N CYS A 242 -26.18 10.09 -5.76
CA CYS A 242 -27.25 9.72 -6.70
C CYS A 242 -27.55 8.21 -6.67
N ALA A 243 -28.75 7.81 -7.13
CA ALA A 243 -29.11 6.40 -7.28
C ALA A 243 -28.70 5.85 -8.67
N ASN A 244 -28.54 4.53 -8.78
CA ASN A 244 -28.28 3.85 -10.06
C ASN A 244 -29.26 4.31 -11.16
N PRO A 245 -28.81 4.44 -12.42
CA PRO A 245 -27.50 4.07 -12.99
C PRO A 245 -26.38 5.12 -12.81
N CYS A 246 -26.41 5.92 -11.77
CA CYS A 246 -25.39 6.94 -11.55
C CYS A 246 -24.08 6.38 -10.99
N TRP A 247 -22.96 7.00 -11.38
CA TRP A 247 -21.67 6.82 -10.74
C TRP A 247 -21.08 8.17 -10.32
N ARG A 248 -20.95 8.42 -9.01
CA ARG A 248 -20.35 9.63 -8.43
C ARG A 248 -20.93 10.94 -8.99
N GLY A 249 -22.25 10.97 -9.19
CA GLY A 249 -22.97 12.12 -9.73
C GLY A 249 -23.06 12.18 -11.26
N ILE A 250 -22.42 11.26 -11.98
CA ILE A 250 -22.53 11.13 -13.44
C ILE A 250 -23.68 10.18 -13.77
N VAL A 251 -24.77 10.74 -14.29
CA VAL A 251 -25.98 10.00 -14.66
C VAL A 251 -26.03 9.82 -16.19
N PRO A 252 -25.96 8.58 -16.70
CA PRO A 252 -26.13 8.29 -18.12
C PRO A 252 -27.49 8.79 -18.65
N GLY A 253 -27.48 9.42 -19.82
CA GLY A 253 -28.63 10.06 -20.46
C GLY A 253 -28.93 11.48 -19.98
N GLU A 254 -28.32 11.94 -18.88
CA GLU A 254 -28.60 13.25 -18.28
C GLU A 254 -27.36 14.15 -18.19
N THR A 255 -26.22 13.61 -17.75
CA THR A 255 -24.99 14.38 -17.52
C THR A 255 -24.28 14.64 -18.84
N LEU A 256 -23.87 15.89 -19.11
CA LEU A 256 -23.08 16.20 -20.29
C LEU A 256 -21.63 15.70 -20.15
N LEU A 257 -21.01 15.31 -21.26
CA LEU A 257 -19.61 14.86 -21.27
C LEU A 257 -18.66 15.90 -20.67
N THR A 258 -18.93 17.19 -20.91
CA THR A 258 -18.16 18.30 -20.34
C THR A 258 -18.26 18.38 -18.83
N ASP A 259 -19.41 18.05 -18.25
CA ASP A 259 -19.62 18.08 -16.80
C ASP A 259 -19.00 16.85 -16.15
N ALA A 260 -19.13 15.68 -16.79
CA ALA A 260 -18.46 14.44 -16.39
C ALA A 260 -16.92 14.60 -16.36
N LEU A 261 -16.35 15.30 -17.35
CA LEU A 261 -14.92 15.60 -17.39
C LEU A 261 -14.46 16.42 -16.18
N GLU A 262 -15.24 17.42 -15.77
CA GLU A 262 -14.90 18.22 -14.58
C GLU A 262 -15.01 17.41 -13.29
N ILE A 263 -15.99 16.50 -13.17
CA ILE A 263 -16.08 15.55 -12.05
C ILE A 263 -14.84 14.63 -12.02
N ILE A 264 -14.46 14.06 -13.17
CA ILE A 264 -13.29 13.18 -13.27
C ILE A 264 -12.01 13.91 -12.90
N ARG A 265 -11.84 15.17 -13.35
CA ARG A 265 -10.65 16.00 -13.04
C ARG A 265 -10.56 16.42 -11.59
N GLN A 266 -11.68 16.52 -10.88
CA GLN A 266 -11.70 16.92 -9.47
C GLN A 266 -11.24 15.81 -8.52
N ASP A 267 -11.42 14.54 -8.91
CA ASP A 267 -10.89 13.43 -8.13
C ASP A 267 -9.39 13.28 -8.37
N ARG A 268 -8.63 13.53 -7.31
CA ARG A 268 -7.16 13.45 -7.30
C ARG A 268 -6.65 12.06 -7.67
N GLN A 269 -7.45 11.00 -7.50
CA GLN A 269 -7.06 9.63 -7.84
C GLN A 269 -6.99 9.38 -9.34
N HIS A 270 -7.63 10.22 -10.16
CA HIS A 270 -7.64 10.05 -11.60
C HIS A 270 -6.39 10.65 -12.26
N VAL A 271 -5.75 9.86 -13.10
CA VAL A 271 -4.55 10.18 -13.86
C VAL A 271 -4.74 9.82 -15.34
N GLU A 272 -3.84 10.29 -16.21
CA GLU A 272 -3.84 9.99 -17.64
C GLU A 272 -5.17 10.32 -18.37
N ILE A 273 -5.88 11.36 -17.89
CA ILE A 273 -7.18 11.78 -18.44
C ILE A 273 -7.00 12.27 -19.88
N THR A 274 -7.70 11.62 -20.82
CA THR A 274 -7.64 11.93 -22.25
C THR A 274 -9.03 12.14 -22.82
N GLU A 275 -9.18 13.18 -23.65
CA GLU A 275 -10.39 13.45 -24.42
C GLU A 275 -10.17 13.00 -25.87
N THR A 276 -11.08 12.21 -26.42
CA THR A 276 -11.03 11.74 -27.81
C THR A 276 -12.31 12.10 -28.54
N SER A 277 -12.18 12.79 -29.67
CA SER A 277 -13.29 13.05 -30.61
C SER A 277 -12.95 12.43 -31.96
N ALA A 278 -13.70 11.40 -32.37
CA ALA A 278 -13.50 10.67 -33.60
C ALA A 278 -14.82 10.48 -34.36
N GLY A 279 -15.10 11.41 -35.29
CA GLY A 279 -16.36 11.39 -36.05
C GLY A 279 -17.52 11.85 -35.16
N GLU A 280 -18.48 10.97 -34.92
CA GLU A 280 -19.63 11.18 -34.02
C GLU A 280 -19.41 10.60 -32.62
N LEU A 281 -18.24 10.01 -32.36
CA LEU A 281 -17.89 9.46 -31.06
C LEU A 281 -17.05 10.47 -30.27
N ASP A 282 -17.62 10.96 -29.18
CA ASP A 282 -16.90 11.71 -28.15
C ASP A 282 -16.72 10.82 -26.92
N ALA A 283 -15.49 10.70 -26.44
CA ALA A 283 -15.12 9.83 -25.33
C ALA A 283 -14.10 10.46 -24.40
N LEU A 284 -14.19 10.07 -23.13
CA LEU A 284 -13.19 10.34 -22.10
C LEU A 284 -12.55 9.04 -21.68
N THR A 285 -11.25 9.04 -21.47
CA THR A 285 -10.55 7.91 -20.82
C THR A 285 -9.73 8.41 -19.65
N TRP A 286 -9.59 7.60 -18.61
CA TRP A 286 -8.72 7.90 -17.48
C TRP A 286 -8.30 6.60 -16.79
N ARG A 287 -7.31 6.72 -15.89
CA ARG A 287 -6.89 5.63 -15.01
C ARG A 287 -6.91 6.10 -13.58
N ARG A 288 -6.90 5.15 -12.64
CA ARG A 288 -6.55 5.47 -11.26
C ARG A 288 -5.05 5.34 -11.04
N PHE A 289 -4.52 6.20 -10.19
CA PHE A 289 -3.11 6.22 -9.81
C PHE A 289 -2.63 4.91 -9.14
N ASP A 290 -3.57 4.18 -8.50
CA ASP A 290 -3.37 2.92 -7.78
C ASP A 290 -3.91 1.68 -8.52
N SER A 291 -4.50 1.83 -9.71
CA SER A 291 -5.01 0.67 -10.44
C SER A 291 -3.87 -0.24 -10.87
N ARG A 292 -4.07 -1.54 -10.65
CA ARG A 292 -3.15 -2.59 -11.09
C ARG A 292 -3.32 -2.94 -12.56
N LEU A 293 -4.43 -2.52 -13.18
CA LEU A 293 -4.73 -2.77 -14.57
C LEU A 293 -4.15 -1.67 -15.45
N ASN A 294 -3.75 -2.07 -16.66
CA ASN A 294 -3.30 -1.12 -17.68
C ASN A 294 -4.43 -0.58 -18.55
N GLU A 295 -5.64 -1.14 -18.39
CA GLU A 295 -6.80 -0.72 -19.15
C GLU A 295 -7.39 0.57 -18.57
N PRO A 296 -7.73 1.56 -19.40
CA PRO A 296 -8.36 2.77 -18.95
C PRO A 296 -9.85 2.53 -18.68
N ASN A 297 -10.38 3.26 -17.70
CA ASN A 297 -11.80 3.54 -17.60
C ASN A 297 -12.20 4.46 -18.74
N TYR A 298 -13.46 4.41 -19.16
CA TYR A 298 -13.94 5.29 -20.20
C TYR A 298 -15.40 5.72 -20.03
N ILE A 299 -15.70 6.88 -20.60
CA ILE A 299 -17.04 7.37 -20.83
C ILE A 299 -17.21 7.61 -22.33
N ILE A 300 -18.35 7.21 -22.88
CA ILE A 300 -18.76 7.53 -24.26
C ILE A 300 -20.01 8.41 -24.18
N ALA A 301 -20.07 9.46 -24.99
CA ALA A 301 -21.25 10.29 -25.14
C ALA A 301 -22.11 9.86 -26.34
N ASN A 302 -23.40 10.14 -26.25
CA ASN A 302 -24.34 10.01 -27.35
C ASN A 302 -24.24 11.20 -28.31
N ALA A 303 -25.05 11.19 -29.38
CA ALA A 303 -25.05 12.23 -30.40
C ALA A 303 -25.44 13.62 -29.85
N GLU A 304 -26.14 13.68 -28.72
CA GLU A 304 -26.51 14.91 -28.03
C GLU A 304 -25.42 15.43 -27.08
N GLY A 305 -24.33 14.69 -26.90
CA GLY A 305 -23.21 15.02 -26.02
C GLY A 305 -23.45 14.68 -24.55
N ALA A 306 -24.53 13.96 -24.23
CA ALA A 306 -24.76 13.40 -22.91
C ALA A 306 -24.01 12.08 -22.75
N VAL A 307 -23.58 11.77 -21.53
CA VAL A 307 -22.96 10.48 -21.19
C VAL A 307 -23.93 9.35 -21.54
N ASP A 308 -23.47 8.39 -22.32
CA ASP A 308 -24.26 7.25 -22.77
C ASP A 308 -23.82 5.96 -22.08
N VAL A 309 -22.50 5.78 -21.94
CA VAL A 309 -21.89 4.63 -21.29
C VAL A 309 -20.79 5.13 -20.36
N ILE A 310 -20.78 4.66 -19.12
CA ILE A 310 -19.64 4.71 -18.19
C ILE A 310 -19.14 3.28 -18.06
N SER A 311 -17.86 3.03 -18.30
CA SER A 311 -17.23 1.73 -18.13
C SER A 311 -16.04 1.85 -17.20
N LEU A 312 -16.13 1.14 -16.07
CA LEU A 312 -15.15 1.11 -15.01
C LEU A 312 -14.52 -0.28 -14.96
N VAL A 313 -13.19 -0.33 -14.92
CA VAL A 313 -12.41 -1.56 -14.88
C VAL A 313 -11.33 -1.40 -13.82
N ASP A 314 -11.42 -2.20 -12.77
CA ASP A 314 -10.42 -2.27 -11.70
C ASP A 314 -10.57 -3.60 -10.97
N ILE A 315 -9.54 -4.04 -10.28
CA ILE A 315 -9.65 -5.22 -9.42
C ILE A 315 -10.35 -4.79 -8.13
N SER A 316 -11.55 -5.32 -7.90
CA SER A 316 -12.34 -5.05 -6.70
C SER A 316 -11.77 -5.76 -5.48
N ASP A 317 -11.93 -5.16 -4.30
CA ASP A 317 -11.78 -5.86 -3.01
C ASP A 317 -13.04 -6.65 -2.63
N TYR A 318 -14.14 -6.46 -3.37
CA TYR A 318 -15.44 -7.08 -3.13
C TYR A 318 -15.69 -8.29 -4.02
N GLY A 319 -16.29 -9.33 -3.44
CA GLY A 319 -16.79 -10.50 -4.17
C GLY A 319 -18.15 -10.28 -4.82
N LEU A 320 -18.55 -11.17 -5.72
CA LEU A 320 -19.87 -11.16 -6.34
C LEU A 320 -21.01 -11.26 -5.30
N GLY A 321 -20.81 -11.99 -4.21
CA GLY A 321 -21.80 -12.13 -3.14
C GLY A 321 -22.20 -10.80 -2.51
N GLU A 322 -21.23 -9.94 -2.19
CA GLU A 322 -21.48 -8.60 -1.64
C GLU A 322 -22.24 -7.70 -2.62
N VAL A 323 -21.90 -7.79 -3.91
CA VAL A 323 -22.61 -7.05 -4.95
C VAL A 323 -24.06 -7.53 -5.07
N VAL A 324 -24.31 -8.83 -5.04
CA VAL A 324 -25.67 -9.40 -5.09
C VAL A 324 -26.46 -9.05 -3.83
N GLU A 325 -25.82 -8.99 -2.66
CA GLU A 325 -26.47 -8.55 -1.42
C GLU A 325 -26.97 -7.10 -1.51
N ASN A 326 -26.18 -6.21 -2.13
CA ASN A 326 -26.52 -4.80 -2.26
C ASN A 326 -27.45 -4.49 -3.44
N LEU A 327 -27.17 -5.02 -4.63
CA LEU A 327 -27.93 -4.74 -5.86
C LEU A 327 -29.12 -5.70 -6.08
N GLY A 328 -29.15 -6.83 -5.39
CA GLY A 328 -30.07 -7.94 -5.64
C GLY A 328 -29.53 -8.93 -6.67
N ASP A 329 -30.37 -9.88 -7.07
CA ASP A 329 -30.02 -10.83 -8.14
C ASP A 329 -30.00 -10.12 -9.51
N PRO A 330 -29.02 -10.42 -10.38
CA PRO A 330 -29.08 -9.99 -11.77
C PRO A 330 -30.25 -10.68 -12.47
N ALA A 331 -30.81 -10.02 -13.49
CA ALA A 331 -31.88 -10.62 -14.28
C ALA A 331 -31.33 -11.65 -15.28
N GLN A 332 -30.14 -11.38 -15.82
CA GLN A 332 -29.53 -12.16 -16.89
C GLN A 332 -28.01 -12.21 -16.71
N ALA A 333 -27.39 -13.24 -17.29
CA ALA A 333 -25.95 -13.37 -17.35
C ALA A 333 -25.50 -13.91 -18.72
N ILE A 334 -24.30 -13.51 -19.12
CA ILE A 334 -23.57 -14.05 -20.27
C ILE A 334 -22.08 -14.13 -19.90
N GLY A 335 -21.42 -15.21 -20.29
CA GLY A 335 -20.02 -15.44 -20.00
C GLY A 335 -19.22 -15.80 -21.23
N PHE A 336 -17.94 -15.42 -21.22
CA PHE A 336 -16.99 -15.71 -22.29
C PHE A 336 -15.80 -16.45 -21.68
N GLY A 337 -15.66 -17.72 -22.04
CA GLY A 337 -14.54 -18.54 -21.61
C GLY A 337 -13.26 -18.24 -22.42
N THR A 338 -12.12 -18.47 -21.80
CA THR A 338 -10.80 -18.37 -22.43
C THR A 338 -10.18 -19.75 -22.63
N GLU A 339 -9.08 -19.82 -23.39
CA GLU A 339 -8.34 -21.09 -23.59
C GLU A 339 -7.69 -21.63 -22.31
N ASP A 340 -7.40 -20.75 -21.33
CA ASP A 340 -6.79 -21.13 -20.06
C ASP A 340 -7.81 -21.58 -19.00
N GLY A 341 -9.10 -21.64 -19.36
CA GLY A 341 -10.17 -22.12 -18.49
C GLY A 341 -10.75 -21.06 -17.56
N SER A 342 -10.28 -19.82 -17.63
CA SER A 342 -10.95 -18.69 -16.98
C SER A 342 -12.18 -18.25 -17.78
N ALA A 343 -13.07 -17.49 -17.15
CA ALA A 343 -14.18 -16.86 -17.84
C ALA A 343 -14.48 -15.48 -17.27
N ILE A 344 -14.87 -14.55 -18.15
CA ILE A 344 -15.46 -13.27 -17.78
C ILE A 344 -16.97 -13.33 -17.97
N LEU A 345 -17.73 -13.03 -16.92
CA LEU A 345 -19.18 -12.95 -16.94
C LEU A 345 -19.65 -11.51 -16.83
N TYR A 346 -20.73 -11.22 -17.54
CA TYR A 346 -21.47 -9.98 -17.49
C TYR A 346 -22.80 -10.27 -16.79
N MET A 347 -22.92 -9.76 -15.57
CA MET A 347 -24.12 -9.86 -14.74
C MET A 347 -24.98 -8.63 -15.02
N ILE A 348 -26.17 -8.83 -15.58
CA ILE A 348 -26.96 -7.75 -16.18
C ILE A 348 -28.14 -7.40 -15.26
N TYR A 349 -28.24 -6.13 -14.91
CA TYR A 349 -29.29 -5.55 -14.07
C TYR A 349 -30.08 -4.50 -14.85
N PRO A 350 -31.07 -4.91 -15.67
CA PRO A 350 -31.79 -3.99 -16.56
C PRO A 350 -32.57 -2.90 -15.81
N ASP A 351 -33.13 -3.24 -14.64
CA ASP A 351 -33.98 -2.32 -13.86
C ASP A 351 -33.23 -1.11 -13.32
N ILE A 352 -31.91 -1.23 -13.19
CA ILE A 352 -31.00 -0.16 -12.73
C ILE A 352 -29.97 0.21 -13.79
N ALA A 353 -30.11 -0.29 -15.02
CA ALA A 353 -29.22 -0.06 -16.16
C ALA A 353 -27.72 -0.24 -15.85
N THR A 354 -27.39 -1.32 -15.14
CA THR A 354 -26.02 -1.66 -14.73
C THR A 354 -25.63 -3.04 -15.24
N VAL A 355 -24.36 -3.18 -15.64
CA VAL A 355 -23.73 -4.48 -15.94
C VAL A 355 -22.49 -4.63 -15.08
N VAL A 356 -22.38 -5.73 -14.33
CA VAL A 356 -21.21 -6.02 -13.48
C VAL A 356 -20.35 -7.09 -14.16
N MET A 357 -19.06 -6.85 -14.26
CA MET A 357 -18.09 -7.76 -14.86
C MET A 357 -17.43 -8.60 -13.77
N VAL A 358 -17.50 -9.92 -13.89
CA VAL A 358 -17.00 -10.89 -12.90
C VAL A 358 -16.01 -11.82 -13.57
N LEU A 359 -14.86 -12.05 -12.95
CA LEU A 359 -13.85 -12.99 -13.40
C LEU A 359 -13.90 -14.27 -12.55
N THR A 360 -13.81 -15.40 -13.23
CA THR A 360 -13.59 -16.72 -12.62
C THR A 360 -12.17 -17.19 -12.93
N ALA A 361 -11.51 -17.78 -11.95
CA ALA A 361 -10.18 -18.36 -12.14
C ALA A 361 -10.26 -19.67 -12.97
N PRO A 362 -9.15 -20.12 -13.57
CA PRO A 362 -9.09 -21.41 -14.25
C PRO A 362 -9.63 -22.56 -13.39
N ASP A 363 -10.52 -23.35 -13.98
CA ASP A 363 -11.16 -24.52 -13.34
C ASP A 363 -12.02 -24.20 -12.10
N GLU A 364 -12.33 -22.92 -11.83
CA GLU A 364 -13.24 -22.50 -10.76
C GLU A 364 -14.64 -22.17 -11.32
N LEU A 365 -15.66 -22.61 -10.58
CA LEU A 365 -17.05 -22.25 -10.87
C LEU A 365 -17.37 -20.87 -10.28
N LEU A 366 -18.36 -20.20 -10.88
CA LEU A 366 -18.94 -18.99 -10.31
C LEU A 366 -19.46 -19.22 -8.90
N ASN A 367 -19.13 -18.32 -7.98
CA ASN A 367 -19.52 -18.37 -6.57
C ASN A 367 -19.53 -16.96 -5.95
N GLU A 368 -19.84 -16.86 -4.66
CA GLU A 368 -19.91 -15.58 -3.92
C GLU A 368 -18.55 -14.85 -3.87
N ASP A 369 -17.45 -15.57 -3.86
CA ASP A 369 -16.08 -15.02 -3.81
C ASP A 369 -15.52 -14.70 -5.21
N SER A 370 -16.30 -14.94 -6.27
CA SER A 370 -15.86 -14.64 -7.64
C SER A 370 -15.55 -13.16 -7.80
N LEU A 371 -14.40 -12.87 -8.41
CA LEU A 371 -13.78 -11.55 -8.40
C LEU A 371 -14.55 -10.58 -9.28
N VAL A 372 -15.01 -9.46 -8.72
CA VAL A 372 -15.56 -8.35 -9.50
C VAL A 372 -14.42 -7.55 -10.11
N VAL A 373 -14.46 -7.35 -11.42
CA VAL A 373 -13.38 -6.69 -12.19
C VAL A 373 -13.84 -5.44 -12.94
N GLY A 374 -15.11 -5.07 -12.80
CA GLY A 374 -15.62 -3.85 -13.40
C GLY A 374 -17.13 -3.68 -13.32
N ALA A 375 -17.59 -2.52 -13.76
CA ALA A 375 -19.00 -2.22 -13.94
C ALA A 375 -19.23 -1.28 -15.11
N GLN A 376 -20.41 -1.39 -15.72
CA GLN A 376 -20.90 -0.45 -16.71
C GLN A 376 -22.23 0.14 -16.26
N TYR A 377 -22.36 1.45 -16.48
CA TYR A 377 -23.58 2.19 -16.24
C TYR A 377 -24.04 2.78 -17.56
N LEU A 378 -25.29 2.51 -17.91
CA LEU A 378 -25.80 2.70 -19.26
C LEU A 378 -26.99 3.65 -19.26
N SER A 379 -27.10 4.47 -20.30
CA SER A 379 -28.35 5.15 -20.61
C SER A 379 -29.43 4.12 -20.97
N SER A 380 -30.70 4.53 -20.97
CA SER A 380 -31.78 3.64 -21.39
C SER A 380 -31.64 3.18 -22.85
N GLU A 381 -31.04 4.02 -23.72
CA GLU A 381 -30.82 3.68 -25.14
C GLU A 381 -29.65 2.70 -25.28
N ALA A 382 -28.52 2.99 -24.64
CA ALA A 382 -27.35 2.11 -24.64
C ALA A 382 -27.67 0.73 -24.05
N LEU A 383 -28.46 0.68 -22.96
CA LEU A 383 -28.93 -0.58 -22.39
C LEU A 383 -29.80 -1.37 -23.38
N ALA A 384 -30.72 -0.71 -24.07
CA ALA A 384 -31.58 -1.38 -25.04
C ALA A 384 -30.75 -2.00 -26.17
N THR A 385 -29.78 -1.26 -26.72
CA THR A 385 -28.84 -1.79 -27.72
C THR A 385 -28.02 -2.95 -27.17
N PHE A 386 -27.47 -2.82 -25.96
CA PHE A 386 -26.72 -3.89 -25.31
C PHE A 386 -27.56 -5.16 -25.16
N LEU A 387 -28.81 -5.06 -24.70
CA LEU A 387 -29.70 -6.21 -24.50
C LEU A 387 -30.17 -6.85 -25.82
N GLU A 388 -30.27 -6.09 -26.90
CA GLU A 388 -30.60 -6.64 -28.23
C GLU A 388 -29.47 -7.51 -28.78
N ASP A 389 -28.22 -7.13 -28.50
CA ASP A 389 -27.02 -7.82 -28.98
C ASP A 389 -26.51 -8.89 -28.00
N ALA A 390 -26.77 -8.72 -26.71
CA ALA A 390 -26.39 -9.66 -25.66
C ALA A 390 -27.26 -10.91 -25.78
N ASP A 391 -26.70 -12.01 -26.30
CA ASP A 391 -27.28 -13.36 -26.27
C ASP A 391 -27.30 -13.94 -24.84
N ALA A 392 -27.71 -13.12 -23.86
CA ALA A 392 -27.71 -13.43 -22.45
C ALA A 392 -28.90 -14.32 -22.08
N VAL A 393 -28.71 -15.17 -21.07
CA VAL A 393 -29.75 -16.04 -20.54
C VAL A 393 -30.19 -15.56 -19.17
N ALA A 394 -31.37 -16.00 -18.75
CA ALA A 394 -31.88 -15.68 -17.42
C ALA A 394 -30.92 -16.20 -16.33
N TRP A 395 -30.71 -15.39 -15.30
CA TRP A 395 -29.96 -15.80 -14.12
C TRP A 395 -30.70 -16.93 -13.39
N THR A 396 -30.00 -18.03 -13.13
CA THR A 396 -30.50 -19.21 -12.41
C THR A 396 -29.71 -19.48 -11.13
N GLY A 397 -28.86 -18.53 -10.71
CA GLY A 397 -27.95 -18.67 -9.57
C GLY A 397 -26.54 -19.10 -9.97
N TYR A 398 -25.68 -19.30 -8.98
CA TYR A 398 -24.27 -19.69 -9.17
C TYR A 398 -24.10 -21.02 -9.93
N ASP A 399 -25.01 -21.99 -9.68
CA ASP A 399 -25.01 -23.30 -10.34
C ASP A 399 -25.30 -23.22 -11.86
N GLY A 400 -25.75 -22.07 -12.36
CA GLY A 400 -26.02 -21.82 -13.78
C GLY A 400 -24.79 -21.50 -14.63
N PHE A 401 -23.58 -21.56 -14.06
CA PHE A 401 -22.33 -21.13 -14.72
C PHE A 401 -22.20 -21.62 -16.17
N ASP A 402 -22.37 -22.92 -16.42
CA ASP A 402 -22.24 -23.51 -17.76
C ASP A 402 -23.28 -22.97 -18.76
N ASP A 403 -24.47 -22.58 -18.29
CA ASP A 403 -25.54 -22.04 -19.14
C ASP A 403 -25.23 -20.61 -19.60
N TYR A 404 -24.41 -19.88 -18.84
CA TYR A 404 -24.01 -18.51 -19.15
C TYR A 404 -22.94 -18.43 -20.23
N LEU A 405 -22.09 -19.46 -20.35
CA LEU A 405 -20.94 -19.46 -21.26
C LEU A 405 -21.34 -19.52 -22.74
N ARG A 406 -20.59 -18.83 -23.59
CA ARG A 406 -20.77 -18.76 -25.06
C ARG A 406 -19.51 -19.12 -25.83
#